data_AF-A0A813J9K2-F1
#
_entry.id   AF-A0A813J9K2-F1
#
_cell.length_a   1.000
_cell.length_b   1.000
_cell.length_c   1.000
_cell.angle_alpha   90.00
_cell.angle_beta   90.00
_cell.angle_gamma   90.00
#
_symmetry.space_group_name_H-M   'P 1'
#
loop_
_entity.id
_entity.type
_entity.pdbx_description
1 polymer ?
#
loop_
_entity_poly.entity_id
_entity_poly.type
_entity_poly.pdbx_seq_one_letter_code
_entity_poly.pdbx_strand_id
1 'polypeptide(L)'
;EEKRLQLPMRNIALLEWGPASLFYIQPRELIKVRSKWLEGGPVLPLFISTMEETKAGGPDIVVRYALSAFEDLNSAIKNLRRCFGFPYQEYIGYINTLTQSHRARREHEVLIDRLRRWAIFGNVDAVFWIDYAK
;
A
#
# COMPACT_ATOMS: atom_id res chain seq x y z
N GLU A 1 10.73 23.33 -16.84
CA GLU A 1 10.13 22.21 -16.10
C GLU A 1 8.78 22.64 -15.54
N GLU A 2 7.68 22.25 -16.17
CA GLU A 2 6.35 22.41 -15.59
C GLU A 2 6.26 21.50 -14.35
N LYS A 3 6.32 22.12 -13.16
CA LYS A 3 5.80 21.48 -11.95
C LYS A 3 4.29 21.30 -12.19
N ARG A 4 3.87 20.15 -12.71
CA ARG A 4 2.48 19.71 -12.60
C ARG A 4 2.13 19.78 -11.12
N LEU A 5 1.31 20.77 -10.75
CA LEU A 5 0.75 20.90 -9.42
C LEU A 5 -0.07 19.63 -9.16
N GLN A 6 0.54 18.65 -8.49
CA GLN A 6 -0.21 17.53 -7.96
C GLN A 6 -1.15 18.11 -6.91
N LEU A 7 -2.45 17.98 -7.15
CA LEU A 7 -3.46 18.35 -6.17
C LEU A 7 -3.18 17.56 -4.88
N PRO A 8 -3.31 18.19 -3.71
CA PRO A 8 -3.11 17.51 -2.44
C PRO A 8 -4.11 16.36 -2.33
N MET A 9 -3.58 15.17 -2.07
CA MET A 9 -4.38 13.96 -1.83
C MET A 9 -5.00 14.08 -0.45
N ARG A 10 -6.31 13.86 -0.39
CA ARG A 10 -7.06 13.86 0.86
C ARG A 10 -6.91 12.53 1.57
N ASN A 11 -7.02 11.41 0.87
CA ASN A 11 -7.04 10.07 1.48
C ASN A 11 -5.97 9.16 0.88
N ILE A 12 -4.87 8.98 1.61
CA ILE A 12 -3.80 8.05 1.24
C ILE A 12 -3.79 6.90 2.26
N ALA A 13 -4.13 5.69 1.83
CA ALA A 13 -4.23 4.51 2.68
C ALA A 13 -2.93 3.71 2.69
N LEU A 14 -2.37 3.49 3.87
CA LEU A 14 -1.34 2.49 4.13
C LEU A 14 -2.01 1.18 4.49
N LEU A 15 -1.73 0.11 3.76
CA LEU A 15 -2.21 -1.22 4.10
C LEU A 15 -1.29 -1.90 5.11
N GLU A 16 -1.88 -2.58 6.08
CA GLU A 16 -1.21 -3.55 6.93
C GLU A 16 -1.05 -4.88 6.21
N TRP A 17 -0.30 -4.83 5.11
CA TRP A 17 -0.14 -5.97 4.23
C TRP A 17 1.21 -5.91 3.51
N GLY A 18 1.78 -7.09 3.30
CA GLY A 18 3.08 -7.28 2.67
C GLY A 18 3.48 -8.75 2.66
N PRO A 19 4.73 -9.06 2.32
CA PRO A 19 5.21 -10.45 2.28
C PRO A 19 5.22 -11.09 3.67
N ALA A 20 5.18 -12.43 3.72
CA ALA A 20 5.16 -13.21 4.95
C ALA A 20 6.34 -12.91 5.91
N SER A 21 7.48 -12.44 5.39
CA SER A 21 8.64 -12.04 6.20
C SER A 21 8.42 -10.76 7.01
N LEU A 22 7.35 -10.02 6.73
CA LEU A 22 7.00 -8.73 7.34
C LEU A 22 5.69 -8.82 8.12
N PHE A 23 5.45 -9.97 8.79
CA PHE A 23 4.22 -10.29 9.51
C PHE A 23 3.71 -9.18 10.46
N TYR A 24 4.56 -8.21 10.81
CA TYR A 24 4.14 -6.98 11.45
C TYR A 24 4.92 -5.78 10.89
N ILE A 25 4.19 -4.83 10.31
CA ILE A 25 4.65 -3.45 10.17
C ILE A 25 5.07 -2.98 11.58
N GLN A 26 6.36 -3.06 11.94
CA GLN A 26 6.87 -2.64 13.25
C GLN A 26 8.14 -1.79 13.11
N PRO A 27 8.29 -0.75 13.96
CA PRO A 27 7.31 -0.29 14.95
C PRO A 27 6.22 0.59 14.28
N ARG A 28 4.94 0.24 14.47
CA ARG A 28 3.79 0.99 13.91
C ARG A 28 3.78 2.44 14.41
N GLU A 29 4.30 2.64 15.61
CA GLU A 29 4.35 3.91 16.33
C GLU A 29 5.24 4.94 15.62
N LEU A 30 6.20 4.47 14.81
CA LEU A 30 7.08 5.37 14.05
C LEU A 30 6.42 5.90 12.79
N ILE A 31 5.38 5.24 12.28
CA ILE A 31 4.73 5.60 11.03
C ILE A 31 3.75 6.73 11.31
N LYS A 32 4.05 7.91 10.77
CA LYS A 32 3.15 9.06 10.84
C LYS A 32 1.86 8.81 10.04
N VAL A 33 0.81 8.47 10.76
CA VAL A 33 -0.58 8.33 10.28
C VAL A 33 -1.48 9.28 11.06
N ARG A 34 -2.58 9.73 10.44
CA ARG A 34 -3.58 10.60 11.08
C ARG A 34 -4.78 9.85 11.64
N SER A 35 -4.92 8.57 11.31
CA SER A 35 -5.96 7.70 11.84
C SER A 35 -5.35 6.58 12.68
N LYS A 36 -6.19 5.95 13.52
CA LYS A 36 -5.91 4.60 14.03
C LYS A 36 -5.88 3.62 12.85
N TRP A 37 -5.39 2.40 13.08
CA TRP A 37 -5.58 1.30 12.15
C TRP A 37 -7.07 0.92 12.13
N LEU A 38 -7.68 1.05 10.97
CA LEU A 38 -9.09 0.82 10.69
C LEU A 38 -9.29 -0.58 10.12
N GLU A 39 -10.43 -1.18 10.46
CA GLU A 39 -10.93 -2.39 9.80
C GLU A 39 -11.68 -2.02 8.50
N GLY A 40 -11.94 -3.01 7.65
CA GLY A 40 -12.67 -2.79 6.38
C GLY A 40 -11.79 -2.37 5.19
N GLY A 41 -10.50 -2.67 5.23
CA GLY A 41 -9.64 -2.53 4.05
C GLY A 41 -9.92 -3.60 2.97
N PRO A 42 -9.07 -3.68 1.94
CA PRO A 42 -9.28 -4.61 0.84
C PRO A 42 -9.15 -6.06 1.31
N VAL A 43 -9.90 -6.96 0.68
CA VAL A 43 -9.71 -8.40 0.84
C VAL A 43 -8.51 -8.84 0.02
N LEU A 44 -7.43 -9.28 0.68
CA LEU A 44 -6.19 -9.70 0.03
C LEU A 44 -5.75 -11.08 0.53
N PRO A 45 -5.00 -11.86 -0.25
CA PRO A 45 -4.42 -13.10 0.22
C PRO A 45 -3.48 -12.83 1.40
N LEU A 46 -3.43 -13.75 2.38
CA LEU A 46 -2.62 -13.60 3.61
C LEU A 46 -1.16 -13.23 3.35
N PHE A 47 -0.55 -13.81 2.31
CA PHE A 47 0.74 -13.43 1.76
C PHE A 47 0.81 -13.84 0.28
N ILE A 48 1.69 -13.19 -0.48
CA ILE A 48 2.06 -13.62 -1.83
C ILE A 48 3.57 -13.81 -1.84
N SER A 49 4.00 -15.08 -1.89
CA SER A 49 5.42 -15.43 -2.02
C SER A 49 5.77 -15.81 -3.46
N THR A 50 4.80 -16.36 -4.21
CA THR A 50 4.99 -16.83 -5.60
C THR A 50 3.76 -16.55 -6.48
N MET A 51 3.96 -16.49 -7.81
CA MET A 51 2.85 -16.41 -8.78
C MET A 51 1.92 -17.62 -8.75
N GLU A 52 2.41 -18.78 -8.31
CA GLU A 52 1.62 -20.01 -8.21
C GLU A 52 0.66 -19.95 -7.01
N GLU A 53 1.09 -19.41 -5.87
CA GLU A 53 0.20 -19.16 -4.72
C GLU A 53 -0.86 -18.10 -5.02
N THR A 54 -0.50 -17.08 -5.80
CA THR A 54 -1.44 -16.09 -6.33
C THR A 54 -2.58 -16.76 -7.12
N LYS A 55 -2.28 -17.85 -7.84
CA LYS A 55 -3.27 -18.63 -8.61
C LYS A 55 -3.97 -19.69 -7.76
N ALA A 56 -3.28 -20.27 -6.78
CA ALA A 56 -3.78 -21.34 -5.92
C ALA A 56 -4.77 -20.84 -4.86
N GLY A 57 -4.82 -19.53 -4.59
CA GLY A 57 -5.84 -18.93 -3.73
C GLY A 57 -5.69 -19.31 -2.27
N GLY A 58 -4.59 -18.86 -1.65
CA GLY A 58 -4.45 -18.90 -0.19
C GLY A 58 -5.61 -18.16 0.53
N PRO A 59 -5.73 -18.31 1.86
CA PRO A 59 -6.84 -17.70 2.59
C PRO A 59 -6.82 -16.17 2.43
N ASP A 60 -7.93 -15.63 1.92
CA ASP A 60 -8.18 -14.20 1.79
C ASP A 60 -8.52 -13.61 3.17
N ILE A 61 -7.89 -12.50 3.53
CA ILE A 61 -8.12 -11.75 4.77
C ILE A 61 -8.57 -10.33 4.48
N VAL A 62 -9.38 -9.77 5.39
CA VAL A 62 -9.71 -8.34 5.38
C VAL A 62 -8.51 -7.59 5.97
N VAL A 63 -7.79 -6.85 5.14
CA VAL A 63 -6.59 -6.13 5.55
C VAL A 63 -6.96 -4.86 6.30
N ARG A 64 -6.25 -4.58 7.41
CA ARG A 64 -6.38 -3.30 8.12
C ARG A 64 -5.63 -2.20 7.37
N TYR A 65 -6.08 -0.96 7.51
CA TYR A 65 -5.41 0.18 6.88
C TYR A 65 -5.36 1.39 7.81
N ALA A 66 -4.43 2.30 7.54
CA ALA A 66 -4.36 3.59 8.23
C ALA A 66 -4.25 4.72 7.21
N LEU A 67 -4.78 5.89 7.54
CA LEU A 67 -4.68 7.07 6.70
C LEU A 67 -3.38 7.80 7.00
N SER A 68 -2.60 8.05 5.96
CA SER A 68 -1.37 8.83 6.01
C SER A 68 -1.60 10.22 6.62
N ALA A 69 -0.62 10.72 7.38
CA ALA A 69 -0.61 12.10 7.83
C ALA A 69 -0.14 13.09 6.74
N PHE A 70 0.26 12.59 5.56
CA PHE A 70 0.77 13.38 4.45
C PHE A 70 -0.28 13.56 3.35
N GLU A 71 -0.19 14.68 2.65
CA GLU A 71 -1.07 15.04 1.52
C GLU A 71 -0.46 14.67 0.16
N ASP A 72 0.73 14.08 0.15
CA ASP A 72 1.39 13.60 -1.06
C ASP A 72 1.91 12.16 -0.89
N LEU A 73 1.73 11.36 -1.94
CA LEU A 73 2.09 9.95 -1.93
C LEU A 73 3.60 9.73 -1.74
N ASN A 74 4.43 10.62 -2.28
CA ASN A 74 5.89 10.49 -2.19
C ASN A 74 6.38 10.65 -0.74
N SER A 75 5.84 11.62 0.01
CA SER A 75 6.14 11.80 1.43
C SER A 75 5.59 10.64 2.27
N ALA A 76 4.40 10.13 1.95
CA ALA A 76 3.85 8.95 2.62
C ALA A 76 4.76 7.72 2.44
N ILE A 77 5.22 7.46 1.22
CA ILE A 77 6.19 6.41 0.89
C ILE A 77 7.53 6.65 1.59
N LYS A 78 8.04 7.89 1.59
CA LYS A 78 9.30 8.25 2.26
C LYS A 78 9.22 8.02 3.78
N ASN A 79 8.09 8.37 4.39
CA ASN A 79 7.83 8.11 5.80
C ASN A 79 7.88 6.61 6.10
N LEU A 80 7.16 5.79 5.32
CA LEU A 80 7.19 4.34 5.48
C LEU A 80 8.62 3.79 5.32
N ARG A 81 9.35 4.16 4.27
CA ARG A 81 10.74 3.74 4.04
C ARG A 81 11.65 4.04 5.22
N ARG A 82 11.53 5.24 5.79
CA ARG A 82 12.34 5.65 6.95
C ARG A 82 12.06 4.80 8.18
N CYS A 83 10.80 4.43 8.41
CA CYS A 83 10.41 3.63 9.58
C CYS A 83 10.94 2.19 9.51
N PHE A 84 11.03 1.62 8.31
CA PHE A 84 11.48 0.23 8.12
C PHE A 84 12.96 0.08 7.79
N GLY A 85 13.68 1.19 7.63
CA GLY A 85 15.08 1.15 7.21
C GLY A 85 15.28 0.59 5.80
N PHE A 86 14.24 0.56 4.96
CA PHE A 86 14.36 0.11 3.57
C PHE A 86 15.10 1.16 2.72
N PRO A 87 16.25 0.82 2.12
CA PRO A 87 16.97 1.76 1.27
C PRO A 87 16.26 2.03 -0.05
N TYR A 88 15.47 1.09 -0.59
CA TYR A 88 14.96 1.17 -1.96
C TYR A 88 13.45 1.41 -2.05
N GLN A 89 13.05 2.30 -2.97
CA GLN A 89 11.65 2.66 -3.24
C GLN A 89 10.87 1.53 -3.95
N GLU A 90 11.58 0.60 -4.59
CA GLU A 90 11.00 -0.57 -5.27
C GLU A 90 10.32 -1.57 -4.34
N TYR A 91 10.60 -1.51 -3.04
CA TYR A 91 9.95 -2.35 -2.03
C TYR A 91 8.63 -1.79 -1.52
N ILE A 92 8.13 -0.72 -2.13
CA ILE A 92 6.84 -0.13 -1.79
C ILE A 92 5.95 -0.17 -3.02
N GLY A 93 4.87 -0.94 -2.92
CA GLY A 93 3.81 -0.97 -3.90
C GLY A 93 2.87 0.21 -3.68
N TYR A 94 2.35 0.78 -4.76
CA TYR A 94 1.36 1.84 -4.68
C TYR A 94 0.39 1.84 -5.85
N ILE A 95 -0.78 2.43 -5.60
CA ILE A 95 -1.76 2.82 -6.61
C ILE A 95 -2.13 4.28 -6.34
N ASN A 96 -2.15 5.09 -7.38
CA ASN A 96 -2.66 6.45 -7.37
C ASN A 96 -3.91 6.50 -8.26
N THR A 97 -5.08 6.68 -7.65
CA THR A 97 -6.36 6.68 -8.38
C THR A 97 -6.55 7.96 -9.17
N LEU A 98 -5.95 9.07 -8.75
CA LEU A 98 -6.03 10.38 -9.41
C LEU A 98 -5.23 10.41 -10.72
N THR A 99 -4.02 9.84 -10.73
CA THR A 99 -3.16 9.79 -11.93
C THR A 99 -3.28 8.47 -12.70
N GLN A 100 -4.07 7.53 -12.19
CA GLN A 100 -4.19 6.15 -12.69
C GLN A 100 -2.87 5.37 -12.73
N SER A 101 -1.81 5.87 -12.09
CA SER A 101 -0.51 5.21 -12.05
C SER A 101 -0.44 4.21 -10.89
N HIS A 102 0.41 3.21 -11.05
CA HIS A 102 0.68 2.25 -10.00
C HIS A 102 2.11 1.72 -10.12
N ARG A 103 2.58 1.10 -9.06
CA ARG A 103 3.79 0.30 -9.00
C ARG A 103 3.47 -0.91 -8.15
N ALA A 104 3.77 -2.08 -8.68
CA ALA A 104 3.78 -3.31 -7.91
C ALA A 104 4.78 -4.26 -8.54
N ARG A 105 5.26 -5.24 -7.76
CA ARG A 105 5.94 -6.40 -8.29
C ARG A 105 4.99 -7.22 -9.14
N ARG A 106 5.57 -8.01 -10.05
CA ARG A 106 4.83 -8.83 -11.02
C ARG A 106 3.82 -9.75 -10.32
N GLU A 107 4.19 -10.33 -9.18
CA GLU A 107 3.34 -11.24 -8.39
C GLU A 107 2.10 -10.55 -7.82
N HIS A 108 2.18 -9.23 -7.62
CA HIS A 108 1.12 -8.41 -7.06
C HIS A 108 0.30 -7.68 -8.13
N GLU A 109 0.69 -7.72 -9.41
CA GLU A 109 -0.04 -7.05 -10.50
C GLU A 109 -1.51 -7.51 -10.58
N VAL A 110 -1.79 -8.78 -10.28
CA VAL A 110 -3.17 -9.31 -10.29
C VAL A 110 -4.06 -8.66 -9.22
N LEU A 111 -3.48 -8.05 -8.19
CA LEU A 111 -4.22 -7.39 -7.12
C LEU A 111 -4.58 -5.94 -7.48
N ILE A 112 -3.97 -5.36 -8.51
CA ILE A 112 -4.12 -3.93 -8.82
C ILE A 112 -5.57 -3.55 -9.07
N ASP A 113 -6.32 -4.33 -9.85
CA ASP A 113 -7.73 -4.04 -10.13
C ASP A 113 -8.62 -4.22 -8.90
N ARG A 114 -8.26 -5.12 -7.99
CA ARG A 114 -8.97 -5.32 -6.72
C ARG A 114 -8.73 -4.12 -5.79
N LEU A 115 -7.48 -3.74 -5.62
CA LEU A 115 -7.07 -2.59 -4.81
C LEU A 115 -7.60 -1.26 -5.35
N ARG A 116 -7.56 -1.08 -6.67
CA ARG A 116 -8.10 0.11 -7.34
C ARG A 116 -9.60 0.24 -7.13
N ARG A 117 -10.36 -0.86 -7.26
CA ARG A 117 -11.80 -0.86 -6.97
C ARG A 117 -12.07 -0.48 -5.53
N TRP A 118 -11.39 -1.11 -4.57
CA TRP A 118 -11.53 -0.77 -3.15
C TRP A 118 -11.23 0.72 -2.91
N ALA A 119 -10.16 1.25 -3.50
CA ALA A 119 -9.79 2.65 -3.35
C ALA A 119 -10.86 3.59 -3.91
N ILE A 120 -11.40 3.32 -5.10
CA ILE A 120 -12.45 4.13 -5.72
C ILE A 120 -13.72 4.12 -4.85
N PHE A 121 -14.19 2.95 -4.42
CA PHE A 121 -15.40 2.84 -3.59
C PHE A 121 -15.22 3.45 -2.20
N GLY A 122 -14.00 3.39 -1.64
CA GLY A 122 -13.64 3.97 -0.35
C GLY A 122 -13.28 5.45 -0.39
N ASN A 123 -13.36 6.11 -1.57
CA ASN A 123 -12.92 7.49 -1.77
C ASN A 123 -11.45 7.71 -1.31
N VAL A 124 -10.58 6.77 -1.66
CA VAL A 124 -9.14 6.77 -1.37
C VAL A 124 -8.38 7.19 -2.63
N ASP A 125 -7.60 8.27 -2.52
CA ASP A 125 -6.83 8.88 -3.62
C ASP A 125 -5.57 8.07 -3.95
N ALA A 126 -5.00 7.41 -2.94
CA ALA A 126 -3.86 6.52 -3.15
C ALA A 126 -3.81 5.40 -2.11
N VAL A 127 -3.31 4.24 -2.52
CA VAL A 127 -3.06 3.09 -1.66
C VAL A 127 -1.59 2.75 -1.76
N PHE A 128 -0.94 2.43 -0.64
CA PHE A 128 0.44 1.97 -0.64
C PHE A 128 0.65 0.89 0.43
N TRP A 129 1.59 -0.01 0.17
CA TRP A 129 1.86 -1.18 1.01
C TRP A 129 3.31 -1.62 0.86
N ILE A 130 3.76 -2.51 1.73
CA ILE A 130 5.11 -3.06 1.62
C ILE A 130 5.11 -4.16 0.57
N ASP A 131 5.93 -3.97 -0.46
CA ASP A 131 6.05 -4.85 -1.62
C ASP A 131 7.46 -5.44 -1.72
N TYR A 132 7.92 -6.01 -0.61
CA TYR A 132 9.27 -6.56 -0.49
C TYR A 132 9.34 -8.01 -1.01
N ALA A 133 10.39 -8.32 -1.78
CA ALA A 133 10.81 -9.67 -2.12
C ALA A 133 12.13 -9.95 -1.40
N LYS A 134 12.28 -11.13 -0.79
CA LYS A 134 13.60 -11.61 -0.41
C LYS A 134 14.21 -12.39 -1.56
#